data_AF-A0A3M6KGY1-F1
#
_entry.id   AF-A0A3M6KGY1-F1
#
_cell.length_a   1.000
_cell.length_b   1.000
_cell.length_c   1.000
_cell.angle_alpha   90.00
_cell.angle_beta   90.00
_cell.angle_gamma   90.00
#
_symmetry.space_group_name_H-M   'P 1'
#
loop_
_entity.id
_entity.type
_entity.pdbx_description
1 polymer ?
#
loop_
_entity_poly.entity_id
_entity_poly.type
_entity_poly.pdbx_seq_one_letter_code
_entity_poly.pdbx_strand_id
1 'polypeptide(L)'
;MVPTTLIMNNLDIANNLFLERKFSQAIEEYTKILKNDSQNLTALNNMGYALTKLKKFDLALECYEKSLEIKVDDHVVLVNKISLFRKIGKVDDALKLCNQILEKHPDELIVLYHKLRLLKKLNRIEESNEICKRILSIYPSNIEVQNEFIK
;
A
#
# COMPACT_ATOMS: atom_id res chain seq x y z
N MET A 1 -35.54 -9.91 -26.40
CA MET A 1 -35.01 -8.56 -26.13
C MET A 1 -34.82 -8.42 -24.64
N VAL A 2 -33.58 -8.47 -24.18
CA VAL A 2 -33.22 -8.04 -22.82
C VAL A 2 -32.61 -6.65 -23.01
N PRO A 3 -33.05 -5.61 -22.30
CA PRO A 3 -32.51 -4.28 -22.50
C PRO A 3 -31.02 -4.31 -22.17
N THR A 4 -30.21 -3.85 -23.10
CA THR A 4 -28.79 -3.53 -22.92
C THR A 4 -28.71 -2.29 -22.01
N THR A 5 -29.14 -2.45 -20.76
CA THR A 5 -28.81 -1.50 -19.71
C THR A 5 -27.30 -1.55 -19.57
N LEU A 6 -26.66 -0.43 -19.88
CA LEU A 6 -25.27 -0.14 -19.62
C LEU A 6 -24.85 -0.77 -18.28
N ILE A 7 -24.23 -1.95 -18.30
CA ILE A 7 -23.58 -2.51 -17.11
C ILE A 7 -22.36 -1.63 -16.92
N MET A 8 -22.55 -0.48 -16.29
CA MET A 8 -21.42 0.21 -15.69
C MET A 8 -20.84 -0.82 -14.72
N ASN A 9 -19.63 -1.27 -15.00
CA ASN A 9 -18.98 -2.32 -14.23
C ASN A 9 -19.06 -1.88 -12.75
N ASN A 10 -19.60 -2.71 -11.86
CA ASN A 10 -19.77 -2.32 -10.45
C ASN A 10 -18.44 -1.82 -9.85
N LEU A 11 -17.32 -2.30 -10.39
CA LEU A 11 -15.97 -1.84 -10.08
C LEU A 11 -15.70 -0.38 -10.47
N ASP A 12 -16.21 0.10 -11.60
CA ASP A 12 -16.05 1.50 -12.05
C ASP A 12 -16.78 2.45 -11.11
N ILE A 13 -17.99 2.10 -10.67
CA ILE A 13 -18.74 2.89 -9.68
C ILE A 13 -17.95 2.97 -8.36
N ALA A 14 -17.48 1.82 -7.86
CA ALA A 14 -16.70 1.76 -6.63
C ALA A 14 -15.40 2.59 -6.74
N ASN A 15 -14.69 2.47 -7.87
CA ASN A 15 -13.46 3.20 -8.13
C ASN A 15 -13.70 4.72 -8.29
N ASN A 16 -14.79 5.14 -8.92
CA ASN A 16 -15.14 6.56 -9.02
C ASN A 16 -15.42 7.16 -7.63
N LEU A 17 -16.21 6.47 -6.80
CA LEU A 17 -16.44 6.88 -5.40
C LEU A 17 -15.12 6.96 -4.61
N PHE A 18 -14.20 6.01 -4.84
CA PHE A 18 -12.88 6.01 -4.23
C PHE A 18 -12.06 7.23 -4.64
N LEU A 19 -12.03 7.56 -5.94
CA LEU A 19 -11.31 8.71 -6.48
C LEU A 19 -11.89 10.04 -5.95
N GLU A 20 -13.20 10.11 -5.75
CA GLU A 20 -13.90 11.21 -5.08
C GLU A 20 -13.69 11.24 -3.55
N ARG A 21 -12.91 10.30 -3.00
CA ARG A 21 -12.63 10.13 -1.56
C ARG A 21 -13.88 9.82 -0.72
N LYS A 22 -14.97 9.37 -1.35
CA LYS A 22 -16.19 8.87 -0.69
C LYS A 22 -15.98 7.45 -0.19
N PHE A 23 -15.00 7.29 0.72
CA PHE A 23 -14.50 5.97 1.11
C PHE A 23 -15.56 5.04 1.69
N SER A 24 -16.51 5.55 2.49
CA SER A 24 -17.58 4.71 3.04
C SER A 24 -18.46 4.12 1.94
N GLN A 25 -18.86 4.93 0.95
CA GLN A 25 -19.69 4.48 -0.18
C GLN A 25 -18.90 3.54 -1.10
N ALA A 26 -17.62 3.83 -1.35
CA ALA A 26 -16.75 2.93 -2.10
C ALA A 26 -16.64 1.54 -1.43
N ILE A 27 -16.50 1.49 -0.10
CA ILE A 27 -16.47 0.23 0.67
C ILE A 27 -17.78 -0.55 0.51
N GLU A 28 -18.94 0.11 0.51
CA GLU A 28 -20.23 -0.55 0.28
C GLU A 28 -20.28 -1.21 -1.10
N GLU A 29 -19.83 -0.52 -2.16
CA GLU A 29 -19.77 -1.09 -3.50
C GLU A 29 -18.73 -2.21 -3.63
N TYR A 30 -17.53 -2.05 -3.03
CA TYR A 30 -16.55 -3.14 -2.97
C TYR A 30 -17.08 -4.36 -2.23
N THR A 31 -17.85 -4.16 -1.15
CA THR A 31 -18.47 -5.27 -0.41
C THR A 31 -19.45 -6.05 -1.29
N LYS A 32 -20.24 -5.36 -2.13
CA LYS A 32 -21.15 -6.01 -3.09
C LYS A 32 -20.37 -6.80 -4.15
N ILE A 33 -19.27 -6.24 -4.67
CA ILE A 33 -18.39 -6.94 -5.62
C ILE A 33 -17.83 -8.20 -4.98
N LEU A 34 -17.28 -8.10 -3.77
CA LEU A 34 -16.66 -9.23 -3.06
C LEU A 34 -17.66 -10.30 -2.61
N LYS A 35 -18.94 -9.96 -2.48
CA LYS A 35 -20.00 -10.94 -2.25
C LYS A 35 -20.21 -11.85 -3.47
N ASN A 36 -20.05 -11.33 -4.68
CA ASN A 36 -20.23 -12.07 -5.93
C ASN A 36 -18.92 -12.70 -6.42
N ASP A 37 -17.79 -12.00 -6.22
CA ASP A 37 -16.45 -12.43 -6.57
C ASP A 37 -15.50 -12.14 -5.39
N SER A 38 -15.44 -13.08 -4.46
CA SER A 38 -14.61 -12.96 -3.25
C SER A 38 -13.10 -12.85 -3.51
N GLN A 39 -12.65 -13.16 -4.73
CA GLN A 39 -11.24 -13.14 -5.11
C GLN A 39 -10.87 -11.92 -5.96
N ASN A 40 -11.77 -10.93 -6.07
CA ASN A 40 -11.51 -9.72 -6.83
C ASN A 40 -10.38 -8.89 -6.21
N LEU A 41 -9.15 -9.06 -6.71
CA LEU A 41 -7.94 -8.41 -6.19
C LEU A 41 -8.06 -6.88 -6.16
N THR A 42 -8.63 -6.28 -7.21
CA THR A 42 -8.81 -4.82 -7.28
C THR A 42 -9.74 -4.32 -6.18
N ALA A 43 -10.88 -5.00 -5.97
CA ALA A 43 -11.81 -4.63 -4.91
C ALA A 43 -11.21 -4.86 -3.52
N LEU A 44 -10.51 -5.97 -3.27
CA LEU A 44 -9.83 -6.22 -1.99
C LEU A 44 -8.80 -5.13 -1.67
N ASN A 45 -7.91 -4.82 -2.62
CA ASN A 45 -6.85 -3.83 -2.41
C ASN A 45 -7.42 -2.42 -2.21
N ASN A 46 -8.37 -1.99 -3.05
CA ASN A 46 -8.96 -0.66 -2.94
C ASN A 46 -9.84 -0.51 -1.70
N MET A 47 -10.57 -1.56 -1.31
CA MET A 47 -11.32 -1.59 -0.05
C MET A 47 -10.37 -1.49 1.14
N GLY A 48 -9.27 -2.25 1.16
CA GLY A 48 -8.24 -2.15 2.19
C GLY A 48 -7.64 -0.75 2.32
N TYR A 49 -7.39 -0.08 1.18
CA TYR A 49 -6.91 1.31 1.18
C TYR A 49 -7.95 2.29 1.73
N ALA A 50 -9.21 2.17 1.30
CA ALA A 50 -10.31 2.99 1.79
C ALA A 50 -10.50 2.82 3.31
N LEU A 51 -10.47 1.58 3.80
CA LEU A 51 -10.52 1.24 5.23
C LEU A 51 -9.34 1.86 6.00
N THR A 52 -8.14 1.82 5.43
CA THR A 52 -6.95 2.49 6.01
C THR A 52 -7.16 4.00 6.13
N LYS A 53 -7.78 4.66 5.13
CA LYS A 53 -8.09 6.10 5.19
C LYS A 53 -9.12 6.43 6.25
N LEU A 54 -10.07 5.54 6.50
CA LEU A 54 -11.07 5.65 7.57
C LEU A 54 -10.58 5.15 8.94
N LYS A 55 -9.29 4.80 9.07
CA LYS A 55 -8.66 4.28 10.30
C LYS A 55 -9.29 2.96 10.80
N LYS A 56 -9.96 2.21 9.93
CA LYS A 56 -10.48 0.86 10.21
C LYS A 56 -9.38 -0.16 9.92
N PHE A 57 -8.33 -0.15 10.75
CA PHE A 57 -7.06 -0.79 10.44
C PHE A 57 -7.12 -2.33 10.41
N ASP A 58 -7.89 -2.95 11.31
CA ASP A 58 -8.00 -4.42 11.35
C ASP A 58 -8.67 -4.95 10.08
N LEU A 59 -9.80 -4.34 9.68
CA LEU A 59 -10.49 -4.68 8.43
C LEU A 59 -9.61 -4.41 7.20
N ALA A 60 -8.80 -3.36 7.22
CA ALA A 60 -7.86 -3.09 6.13
C ALA A 60 -6.80 -4.19 6.02
N LEU A 61 -6.27 -4.67 7.15
CA LEU A 61 -5.31 -5.75 7.19
C LEU A 61 -5.91 -7.05 6.65
N GLU A 62 -7.14 -7.39 7.04
CA GLU A 62 -7.86 -8.56 6.50
C GLU A 62 -7.99 -8.50 4.98
N CYS A 63 -8.29 -7.33 4.40
CA CYS A 63 -8.38 -7.16 2.95
C CYS A 63 -7.05 -7.43 2.25
N TYR A 64 -5.96 -6.89 2.80
CA TYR A 64 -4.62 -7.09 2.25
C TYR A 64 -4.16 -8.54 2.41
N GLU A 65 -4.47 -9.20 3.53
CA GLU A 65 -4.13 -10.61 3.75
C GLU A 65 -4.87 -11.53 2.80
N LYS A 66 -6.18 -11.36 2.64
CA LYS A 66 -6.95 -12.08 1.62
C LYS A 66 -6.41 -11.86 0.20
N SER A 67 -6.02 -10.62 -0.12
CA SER A 67 -5.44 -10.33 -1.44
C SER A 67 -4.09 -11.03 -1.65
N LEU A 68 -3.28 -11.15 -0.59
CA LEU A 68 -1.98 -11.84 -0.63
C LEU A 68 -2.11 -13.37 -0.56
N GLU A 69 -3.19 -13.91 0.00
CA GLU A 69 -3.52 -15.34 -0.10
C GLU A 69 -3.78 -15.75 -1.57
N ILE A 70 -4.42 -14.87 -2.34
CA ILE A 70 -4.71 -15.09 -3.76
C ILE A 70 -3.48 -14.82 -4.62
N LYS A 71 -2.74 -13.74 -4.34
CA LYS A 71 -1.52 -13.35 -5.07
C LYS A 71 -0.42 -12.92 -4.09
N VAL A 72 0.41 -13.88 -3.71
CA VAL A 72 1.43 -13.78 -2.66
C VAL A 72 2.42 -12.62 -2.84
N ASP A 73 2.77 -12.30 -4.09
CA ASP A 73 3.78 -11.28 -4.42
C ASP A 73 3.13 -10.05 -5.11
N ASP A 74 1.90 -9.70 -4.73
CA ASP A 74 1.29 -8.47 -5.24
C ASP A 74 1.95 -7.23 -4.64
N HIS A 75 2.84 -6.64 -5.44
CA HIS A 75 3.64 -5.48 -5.06
C HIS A 75 2.83 -4.32 -4.47
N VAL A 76 1.69 -4.00 -5.09
CA VAL A 76 0.86 -2.86 -4.66
C VAL A 76 0.28 -3.14 -3.28
N VAL A 77 -0.16 -4.36 -3.04
CA VAL A 77 -0.73 -4.78 -1.76
C VAL A 77 0.34 -4.82 -0.67
N LEU A 78 1.53 -5.34 -0.98
CA LEU A 78 2.65 -5.36 -0.03
C LEU A 78 3.06 -3.95 0.42
N VAL A 79 3.17 -3.00 -0.52
CA VAL A 79 3.47 -1.59 -0.22
C VAL A 79 2.34 -0.96 0.63
N ASN A 80 1.08 -1.25 0.30
CA ASN A 80 -0.06 -0.79 1.09
C ASN A 80 -0.05 -1.37 2.52
N LYS A 81 0.32 -2.64 2.69
CA LYS A 81 0.48 -3.31 3.99
C LYS A 81 1.63 -2.69 4.80
N ILE A 82 2.77 -2.37 4.18
CA ILE A 82 3.85 -1.59 4.83
C ILE A 82 3.33 -0.24 5.31
N SER A 83 2.60 0.48 4.47
CA SER A 83 2.02 1.78 4.80
C SER A 83 1.04 1.70 5.98
N LEU A 84 0.22 0.65 6.02
CA LEU A 84 -0.68 0.34 7.14
C LEU A 84 0.11 0.08 8.44
N PHE A 85 1.08 -0.83 8.42
CA PHE A 85 1.92 -1.15 9.58
C PHE A 85 2.65 0.08 10.14
N ARG A 86 3.17 0.94 9.25
CA ARG A 86 3.74 2.24 9.64
C ARG A 86 2.75 3.14 10.38
N LYS A 87 1.49 3.20 9.91
CA LYS A 87 0.43 4.04 10.49
C LYS A 87 -0.01 3.55 11.88
N ILE A 88 -0.09 2.24 12.07
CA ILE A 88 -0.51 1.64 13.35
C ILE A 88 0.64 1.42 14.34
N GLY A 89 1.88 1.78 13.95
CA GLY A 89 3.04 1.68 14.82
C GLY A 89 3.67 0.29 14.92
N LYS A 90 3.24 -0.67 14.09
CA LYS A 90 3.89 -1.99 13.94
C LYS A 90 5.18 -1.85 13.12
N VAL A 91 6.18 -1.19 13.72
CA VAL A 91 7.42 -0.79 13.05
C VAL A 91 8.24 -2.01 12.62
N ASP A 92 8.37 -3.02 13.49
CA ASP A 92 9.17 -4.21 13.20
C ASP A 92 8.58 -5.04 12.05
N ASP A 93 7.26 -5.22 12.04
CA ASP A 93 6.56 -5.90 10.93
C ASP A 93 6.74 -5.15 9.61
N ALA A 94 6.67 -3.81 9.64
CA ALA A 94 6.90 -2.98 8.47
C ALA A 94 8.35 -3.11 7.96
N LEU A 95 9.35 -3.10 8.85
CA LEU A 95 10.75 -3.27 8.48
C LEU A 95 11.03 -4.66 7.91
N LYS A 96 10.47 -5.71 8.53
CA LYS A 96 10.56 -7.08 8.02
C LYS A 96 10.02 -7.16 6.60
N LEU A 97 8.85 -6.58 6.35
CA LEU A 97 8.23 -6.61 5.02
C LEU A 97 9.04 -5.78 4.01
N CYS A 98 9.56 -4.61 4.40
CA CYS A 98 10.48 -3.85 3.54
C CYS A 98 11.72 -4.69 3.15
N ASN A 99 12.33 -5.38 4.11
CA ASN A 99 13.52 -6.20 3.85
C ASN A 99 13.21 -7.35 2.88
N GLN A 100 12.08 -8.05 3.06
CA GLN A 100 11.66 -9.13 2.16
C GLN A 100 11.46 -8.66 0.72
N ILE A 101 10.87 -7.48 0.51
CA ILE A 101 10.70 -6.93 -0.85
C ILE A 101 12.05 -6.52 -1.42
N LEU A 102 12.89 -5.83 -0.64
CA LEU A 102 14.19 -5.34 -1.10
C LEU A 102 15.21 -6.46 -1.35
N GLU A 103 15.04 -7.64 -0.76
CA GLU A 103 15.84 -8.82 -1.10
C GLU A 103 15.64 -9.25 -2.56
N LYS A 104 14.41 -9.15 -3.07
CA LYS A 104 14.07 -9.48 -4.47
C LYS A 104 14.23 -8.29 -5.42
N HIS A 105 13.91 -7.09 -4.93
CA HIS A 105 13.85 -5.85 -5.68
C HIS A 105 14.64 -4.74 -4.95
N PRO A 106 15.98 -4.80 -4.97
CA PRO A 106 16.84 -3.94 -4.14
C PRO A 106 16.72 -2.45 -4.44
N ASP A 107 16.25 -2.10 -5.64
CA ASP A 107 16.13 -0.71 -6.13
C ASP A 107 14.69 -0.20 -6.14
N GLU A 108 13.79 -0.89 -5.44
CA GLU A 108 12.42 -0.41 -5.30
C GLU A 108 12.34 0.86 -4.44
N LEU A 109 12.30 2.01 -5.10
CA LEU A 109 12.32 3.32 -4.48
C LEU A 109 11.21 3.50 -3.44
N ILE A 110 9.97 3.05 -3.72
CA ILE A 110 8.87 3.28 -2.77
C ILE A 110 9.11 2.56 -1.44
N VAL A 111 9.69 1.36 -1.50
CA VAL A 111 10.02 0.55 -0.32
C VAL A 111 11.25 1.10 0.39
N LEU A 112 12.26 1.58 -0.34
CA LEU A 112 13.41 2.29 0.23
C LEU A 112 12.94 3.52 1.03
N TYR A 113 12.02 4.33 0.50
CA TYR A 113 11.45 5.45 1.25
C TYR A 113 10.67 5.02 2.49
N HIS A 114 9.91 3.92 2.41
CA HIS A 114 9.21 3.40 3.58
C HIS A 114 10.18 2.93 4.66
N LYS A 115 11.24 2.20 4.28
CA LYS A 115 12.31 1.74 5.18
C LYS A 115 13.08 2.91 5.78
N LEU A 116 13.46 3.90 4.99
CA LEU A 116 14.13 5.13 5.46
C LEU A 116 13.32 5.81 6.57
N ARG A 117 12.03 6.05 6.32
CA ARG A 117 11.13 6.68 7.31
C ARG A 117 10.98 5.87 8.60
N LEU A 118 11.05 4.54 8.51
CA LEU A 118 11.01 3.65 9.68
C LEU A 118 12.30 3.72 10.49
N LEU A 119 13.46 3.62 9.82
CA LEU A 119 14.78 3.69 10.47
C LEU A 119 14.98 5.04 11.17
N LYS A 120 14.57 6.14 10.55
CA LYS A 120 14.57 7.47 11.17
C LYS A 120 13.70 7.53 12.42
N LYS A 121 12.49 6.96 12.38
CA LYS A 121 11.60 6.89 13.55
C LYS A 121 12.22 6.10 14.71
N LEU A 122 13.06 5.11 14.41
CA LEU A 122 13.80 4.32 15.40
C LEU A 122 15.15 4.93 15.80
N ASN A 123 15.52 6.09 15.25
CA ASN A 123 16.85 6.69 15.43
C ASN A 123 18.02 5.78 15.01
N ARG A 124 17.81 4.89 14.03
CA ARG A 124 18.83 4.00 13.45
C ARG A 124 19.59 4.74 12.34
N ILE A 125 20.45 5.67 12.75
CA ILE A 125 21.10 6.65 11.86
C ILE A 125 21.98 5.99 10.80
N GLU A 126 22.84 5.03 11.18
CA GLU A 126 23.76 4.39 10.26
C GLU A 126 23.02 3.69 9.11
N GLU A 127 22.00 2.89 9.44
CA GLU A 127 21.20 2.21 8.43
C GLU A 127 20.37 3.18 7.58
N SER A 128 19.87 4.27 8.19
CA SER A 128 19.19 5.34 7.46
C SER A 128 20.12 5.94 6.38
N ASN A 129 21.38 6.18 6.72
CA ASN A 129 22.38 6.72 5.78
C ASN A 129 22.68 5.77 4.63
N GLU A 130 22.74 4.46 4.89
CA GLU A 130 22.89 3.46 3.81
C GLU A 130 21.68 3.47 2.85
N ILE A 131 20.46 3.63 3.37
CA ILE A 131 19.28 3.78 2.52
C ILE A 131 19.32 5.09 1.73
N CYS A 132 19.73 6.21 2.33
CA CYS A 132 19.92 7.48 1.61
C CYS A 132 20.92 7.34 0.47
N LYS A 133 22.09 6.73 0.72
CA LYS A 133 23.09 6.45 -0.32
C LYS A 133 22.50 5.62 -1.45
N ARG A 134 21.71 4.57 -1.13
CA ARG A 134 21.06 3.74 -2.15
C ARG A 134 20.07 4.54 -2.97
N ILE A 135 19.18 5.32 -2.35
CA ILE A 135 18.22 6.18 -3.07
C ILE A 135 18.95 7.18 -3.97
N LEU A 136 20.02 7.83 -3.49
CA LEU A 136 20.80 8.77 -4.29
C LEU A 136 21.59 8.10 -5.41
N SER A 137 21.94 6.82 -5.29
CA SER A 137 22.55 6.07 -6.40
C SER A 137 21.55 5.82 -7.55
N ILE A 138 20.27 5.66 -7.23
CA ILE A 138 19.18 5.41 -8.20
C ILE A 138 18.64 6.73 -8.75
N TYR A 139 18.46 7.72 -7.89
CA TYR A 139 17.92 9.05 -8.22
C TYR A 139 18.82 10.15 -7.64
N PRO A 140 19.95 10.47 -8.30
CA PRO A 140 20.97 11.38 -7.77
C PRO A 140 20.49 12.81 -7.53
N SER A 141 19.49 13.28 -8.28
CA SER A 141 18.92 14.63 -8.15
C SER A 141 17.81 14.72 -7.10
N ASN A 142 17.64 13.71 -6.23
CA ASN A 142 16.67 13.75 -5.15
C ASN A 142 17.07 14.74 -4.03
N ILE A 143 16.64 16.00 -4.16
CA ILE A 143 16.97 17.07 -3.21
C ILE A 143 16.46 16.76 -1.79
N GLU A 144 15.31 16.09 -1.65
CA GLU A 144 14.76 15.69 -0.35
C GLU A 144 15.77 14.81 0.40
N VAL A 145 16.24 13.72 -0.21
CA VAL A 145 17.19 12.80 0.41
C VAL A 145 18.57 13.42 0.57
N GLN A 146 19.03 14.28 -0.36
CA GLN A 146 20.29 15.02 -0.21
C GLN A 146 20.29 15.87 1.07
N ASN A 147 19.21 16.64 1.30
CA ASN A 147 19.08 17.46 2.49
C ASN A 147 18.97 16.64 3.78
N GLU A 148 18.45 15.41 3.69
CA GLU A 148 18.39 14.49 4.82
C GLU A 148 19.74 13.83 5.14
N PHE A 149 20.58 13.56 4.14
CA PHE A 149 21.88 12.91 4.31
C PHE A 149 22.94 13.83 4.95
N ILE A 150 22.80 15.15 4.79
CA ILE A 150 23.77 16.16 5.26
C ILE A 150 23.54 16.54 6.74
N LYS A 151 22.42 16.13 7.35
CA LYS A 151 22.06 16.43 8.75
C LYS A 151 22.40 15.29 9.70
#